data_AF-A0A6P0PTJ7-F1
#
_entry.id   AF-A0A6P0PTJ7-F1
#
_cell.length_a   1.000
_cell.length_b   1.000
_cell.length_c   1.000
_cell.angle_alpha   90.00
_cell.angle_beta   90.00
_cell.angle_gamma   90.00
#
_symmetry.space_group_name_H-M   'P 1'
#
loop_
_entity.id
_entity.type
_entity.pdbx_description
1 polymer ?
#
loop_
_entity_poly.entity_id
_entity_poly.type
_entity_poly.pdbx_seq_one_letter_code
_entity_poly.pdbx_strand_id
1 'polypeptide(L)' 'MISDIQLEASSTALGQSHQVSEKEFWQQWQQYQDYLYHRCLRWMGGNPTDAEDALSRAMLKAWEKVQKFG' A
#
# COMPACT_ATOMS: atom_id res chain seq x y z
N MET A 1 31.01 -4.13 12.68
CA MET A 1 29.70 -3.83 13.29
C MET A 1 28.90 -3.09 12.24
N ILE A 2 27.78 -3.69 11.85
CA ILE A 2 26.89 -3.33 10.76
C ILE A 2 25.85 -2.37 11.34
N SER A 3 25.80 -1.09 10.94
CA SER A 3 24.63 -0.22 11.23
C SER A 3 24.71 1.23 10.71
N ASP A 4 25.22 1.51 9.52
CA ASP A 4 25.09 2.86 8.92
C ASP A 4 24.68 2.85 7.44
N ILE A 5 24.27 1.70 6.92
CA ILE A 5 23.68 1.55 5.59
C ILE A 5 22.26 1.01 5.76
N GLN A 6 21.35 1.82 6.30
CA GLN A 6 19.91 1.61 6.10
C GLN A 6 19.07 2.83 6.56
N LEU A 7 19.56 4.06 6.37
CA LEU A 7 18.70 5.26 6.51
C LEU A 7 18.51 6.02 5.20
N GLU A 8 19.28 5.66 4.16
CA GLU A 8 19.22 6.21 2.80
C GLU A 8 18.29 5.39 1.90
N ALA A 9 17.02 5.18 2.27
CA ALA A 9 16.08 4.50 1.37
C ALA A 9 14.64 5.03 1.38
N SER A 10 14.29 6.01 2.23
CA SER A 10 12.87 6.35 2.40
C SER A 10 12.49 7.80 2.17
N SER A 11 13.42 8.70 1.87
CA SER A 11 13.09 10.14 1.81
C SER A 11 13.27 10.82 0.44
N THR A 12 13.69 10.11 -0.61
CA THR A 12 13.98 10.76 -1.91
C THR A 12 13.38 10.02 -3.11
N ALA A 13 12.07 9.85 -3.12
CA ALA A 13 11.32 9.49 -4.33
C ALA A 13 10.03 10.31 -4.46
N LEU A 14 10.12 11.61 -4.21
CA LEU A 14 9.16 12.58 -4.74
C LEU A 14 9.78 13.19 -5.98
N GLY A 15 9.27 12.83 -7.18
CA GLY A 15 9.54 13.61 -8.38
C GLY A 15 10.10 12.89 -9.61
N GLN A 16 9.88 11.59 -9.78
CA GLN A 16 10.09 10.94 -11.08
C GLN A 16 8.82 10.23 -11.48
N SER A 17 8.53 10.20 -12.79
CA SER A 17 7.45 9.40 -13.37
C SER A 17 7.79 7.92 -13.15
N HIS A 18 7.62 7.47 -11.91
CA HIS A 18 8.03 6.16 -11.44
C HIS A 18 6.95 5.21 -11.93
N GLN A 19 7.26 4.50 -13.00
CA GLN A 19 6.55 3.28 -13.34
C GLN A 19 6.73 2.34 -12.15
N VAL A 20 5.81 2.39 -11.18
CA VAL A 20 5.82 1.51 -10.02
C VAL A 20 5.67 0.11 -10.58
N SER A 21 6.73 -0.70 -10.48
CA SER A 21 6.64 -2.07 -10.92
C SER A 21 5.58 -2.80 -10.10
N GLU A 22 4.91 -3.78 -10.69
CA GLU A 22 3.93 -4.63 -10.00
C GLU A 22 4.44 -5.09 -8.63
N LYS A 23 5.72 -5.48 -8.60
CA LYS A 23 6.40 -5.95 -7.39
C LYS A 23 6.52 -4.87 -6.31
N GLU A 24 6.89 -3.64 -6.66
CA GLU A 24 6.99 -2.54 -5.69
C GLU A 24 5.61 -2.17 -5.14
N PHE A 25 4.58 -2.17 -5.99
CA PHE A 25 3.21 -1.92 -5.54
C PHE A 25 2.76 -2.97 -4.53
N TRP A 26 2.93 -4.27 -4.83
CA TRP A 26 2.52 -5.32 -3.92
C TRP A 26 3.31 -5.32 -2.61
N GLN A 27 4.61 -5.01 -2.65
CA GLN A 27 5.42 -4.86 -1.44
C GLN A 27 4.91 -3.72 -0.55
N GLN A 28 4.63 -2.55 -1.13
CA GLN A 28 4.07 -1.43 -0.38
C GLN A 28 2.66 -1.74 0.12
N TRP A 29 1.80 -2.33 -0.73
CA TRP A 29 0.46 -2.74 -0.36
C TRP A 29 0.49 -3.65 0.86
N GLN A 30 1.33 -4.68 0.86
CA GLN A 30 1.45 -5.63 1.97
C GLN A 30 1.94 -4.95 3.26
N GLN A 31 2.86 -4.00 3.16
CA GLN A 31 3.34 -3.21 4.31
C GLN A 31 2.24 -2.33 4.92
N TYR A 32 1.34 -1.79 4.10
CA TYR A 32 0.23 -0.94 4.56
C TYR A 32 -1.09 -1.69 4.76
N GLN A 33 -1.18 -2.97 4.38
CA GLN A 33 -2.43 -3.73 4.38
C GLN A 33 -3.03 -3.82 5.78
N ASP A 34 -2.23 -4.13 6.79
CA ASP A 34 -2.69 -4.23 8.18
C ASP A 34 -3.19 -2.88 8.72
N TYR A 35 -2.53 -1.80 8.34
CA TYR A 35 -2.95 -0.45 8.69
C TYR A 35 -4.28 -0.07 8.00
N LEU A 36 -4.40 -0.38 6.71
CA LEU A 36 -5.63 -0.16 5.94
C LEU A 36 -6.78 -0.99 6.49
N TYR A 37 -6.53 -2.25 6.86
CA TYR A 37 -7.51 -3.14 7.47
C TYR A 37 -8.05 -2.58 8.79
N HIS A 38 -7.19 -2.16 9.71
CA HIS A 38 -7.62 -1.53 10.96
C HIS A 38 -8.45 -0.25 10.73
N ARG A 39 -8.13 0.49 9.68
CA ARG A 39 -8.89 1.70 9.30
C ARG A 39 -10.25 1.35 8.72
N CYS A 40 -10.32 0.33 7.87
CA CYS A 40 -11.56 -0.25 7.35
C CYS A 40 -12.44 -0.78 8.49
N LEU A 41 -11.87 -1.49 9.46
CA LEU A 41 -12.57 -1.94 10.66
C LEU A 41 -13.17 -0.77 11.43
N ARG A 42 -12.40 0.30 11.66
CA ARG A 42 -12.92 1.51 12.33
C ARG A 42 -14.05 2.18 11.54
N TRP A 43 -13.94 2.24 10.22
CA TRP A 43 -14.94 2.88 9.36
C TRP A 43 -16.22 2.04 9.20
N MET A 44 -16.12 0.72 9.18
CA MET A 44 -17.25 -0.20 9.03
C MET A 44 -17.85 -0.62 10.39
N GLY A 45 -17.64 0.18 11.45
CA GLY A 45 -18.24 -0.06 12.77
C GLY A 45 -17.73 -1.31 13.48
N GLY A 46 -16.55 -1.81 13.12
CA GLY A 46 -15.95 -3.02 13.68
C GLY A 46 -16.44 -4.31 13.02
N ASN A 47 -17.20 -4.24 11.92
CA ASN A 47 -17.58 -5.43 11.15
C ASN A 47 -16.39 -5.93 10.30
N PRO A 48 -15.81 -7.10 10.61
CA PRO A 48 -14.68 -7.64 9.85
C PRO A 48 -15.06 -7.94 8.41
N THR A 49 -16.26 -8.46 8.14
CA THR A 49 -16.71 -8.81 6.79
C THR A 49 -16.76 -7.57 5.89
N ASP A 50 -17.36 -6.48 6.38
CA ASP A 50 -17.46 -5.24 5.61
C ASP A 50 -16.07 -4.59 5.44
N ALA A 51 -15.20 -4.72 6.44
CA ALA A 51 -13.84 -4.20 6.39
C ALA A 51 -12.97 -4.95 5.36
N GLU A 52 -13.06 -6.28 5.30
CA GLU A 52 -12.39 -7.12 4.31
C GLU A 52 -12.88 -6.80 2.88
N ASP A 53 -14.19 -6.62 2.73
CA ASP A 53 -14.80 -6.30 1.44
C ASP A 53 -14.43 -4.87 0.98
N ALA A 54 -14.37 -3.92 1.91
CA ALA A 54 -13.86 -2.57 1.66
C ALA A 54 -12.36 -2.56 1.30
N LEU A 55 -11.53 -3.33 2.00
CA LEU A 55 -10.10 -3.47 1.74
C LEU A 55 -9.86 -4.09 0.36
N SER A 56 -10.59 -5.15 0.01
CA SER A 56 -10.51 -5.80 -1.31
C SER A 56 -10.87 -4.84 -2.44
N ARG A 57 -11.92 -4.03 -2.25
CA ARG A 57 -12.28 -2.97 -3.22
C ARG A 57 -11.22 -1.89 -3.34
N ALA A 58 -10.60 -1.49 -2.23
CA ALA A 58 -9.51 -0.52 -2.25
C ALA A 58 -8.29 -1.05 -3.00
N MET A 59 -7.97 -2.33 -2.81
CA MET A 59 -6.89 -3.03 -3.53
C MET A 59 -7.12 -3.01 -5.04
N LEU A 60 -8.30 -3.44 -5.48
CA LEU A 60 -8.64 -3.48 -6.91
C LEU A 60 -8.57 -2.10 -7.56
N LYS A 61 -9.08 -1.06 -6.88
CA LYS A 61 -9.01 0.33 -7.38
C LYS A 61 -7.58 0.86 -7.43
N ALA A 62 -6.75 0.52 -6.44
CA ALA A 62 -5.34 0.91 -6.43
C ALA A 62 -4.59 0.22 -7.57
N TRP A 63 -4.82 -1.09 -7.77
CA TRP A 63 -4.22 -1.88 -8.84
C TRP A 63 -4.68 -1.44 -10.24
N GLU A 64 -5.96 -1.09 -10.41
CA GLU A 64 -6.48 -0.53 -11.66
C GLU A 64 -5.78 0.78 -12.03
N LYS A 65 -5.52 1.65 -11.04
CA LYS A 65 -4.76 2.88 -11.29
C LYS A 65 -3.32 2.58 -11.69
N VAL A 66 -2.64 1.69 -10.99
CA VAL A 66 -1.27 1.29 -11.33
C VAL A 66 -1.20 0.77 -12.77
N GLN A 67 -2.16 -0.05 -13.20
CA GLN A 67 -2.22 -0.53 -14.59
C GLN A 67 -2.58 0.57 -15.61
N LYS A 68 -3.40 1.56 -15.24
CA LYS A 68 -3.78 2.67 -16.13
C LYS A 68 -2.67 3.71 -16.30
N PHE A 69 -1.79 3.84 -15.32
CA PHE A 69 -0.63 4.74 -15.35
C PHE A 69 0.69 4.00 -15.64
N GLY A 70 0.61 2.68 -15.82
CA GLY A 70 1.67 1.73 -16.19
C GLY A 70 2.02 1.75 -17.67
#